data_AF-A0A2D8X033-F1
#
_entry.id   AF-A0A2D8X033-F1
#
_cell.length_a   1.000
_cell.length_b   1.000
_cell.length_c   1.000
_cell.angle_alpha   90.00
_cell.angle_beta   90.00
_cell.angle_gamma   90.00
#
_symmetry.space_group_name_H-M   'P 1'
#
loop_
_entity.id
_entity.type
_entity.pdbx_description
1 polymer ?
#
loop_
_entity_poly.entity_id
_entity_poly.type
_entity_poly.pdbx_seq_one_letter_code
_entity_poly.pdbx_strand_id
1 'polypeptide(L)'
;MAQIRTLPVTEPVRVDVRRVGDIVNELGESAAQNVIELALEQLAGALTATDEALARGDLAGATGHADQLSRLAWQIGLLSLAGVAMDLCACAERHDPGALAAVRARLMRVGNRSLTAIWDRAGIG
;
A
#
# COMPACT_ATOMS: atom_id res chain seq x y z
N MET A 1 7.87 17.83 36.42
CA MET A 1 7.91 18.03 34.95
C MET A 1 7.33 16.79 34.30
N ALA A 2 6.29 16.91 33.47
CA ALA A 2 5.69 15.75 32.79
C ALA A 2 6.54 15.34 31.59
N GLN A 3 6.93 14.06 31.53
CA GLN A 3 7.69 13.51 30.40
C GLN A 3 6.71 13.09 29.31
N ILE A 4 6.65 13.85 28.22
CA ILE A 4 5.86 13.49 27.03
C ILE A 4 6.71 12.51 26.20
N ARG A 5 6.21 11.29 25.99
CA ARG A 5 6.80 10.30 25.08
C ARG A 5 5.87 10.09 23.90
N THR A 6 6.40 10.20 22.70
CA THR A 6 5.71 9.85 21.46
C THR A 6 5.55 8.34 21.39
N LEU A 7 4.31 7.85 21.29
CA LEU A 7 4.01 6.46 20.99
C LEU A 7 3.80 6.30 19.47
N PRO A 8 4.73 5.69 18.73
CA PRO A 8 4.56 5.50 17.30
C PRO A 8 3.48 4.46 17.01
N VAL A 9 2.48 4.83 16.21
CA VAL A 9 1.48 3.87 15.70
C VAL A 9 2.16 2.97 14.66
N THR A 10 2.38 1.72 15.02
CA THR A 10 3.08 0.73 14.19
C THR A 10 2.07 -0.29 13.67
N GLU A 11 1.87 -0.33 12.35
CA GLU A 11 1.00 -1.34 11.69
C GLU A 11 1.86 -2.49 11.14
N PRO A 12 1.65 -3.76 11.49
CA PRO A 12 2.44 -4.86 10.93
C PRO A 12 2.19 -4.99 9.41
N VAL A 13 3.28 -4.95 8.63
CA VAL A 13 3.23 -5.15 7.17
C VAL A 13 3.50 -6.61 6.84
N ARG A 14 2.51 -7.27 6.22
CA ARG A 14 2.62 -8.63 5.71
C ARG A 14 2.90 -8.58 4.21
N VAL A 15 4.00 -9.22 3.83
CA VAL A 15 4.38 -9.45 2.43
C VAL A 15 4.43 -10.95 2.21
N ASP A 16 3.79 -11.42 1.15
CA ASP A 16 3.88 -12.79 0.71
C ASP A 16 5.18 -12.98 -0.09
N VAL A 17 6.22 -13.44 0.61
CA VAL A 17 7.54 -13.69 0.01
C VAL A 17 7.50 -14.82 -1.00
N ARG A 18 6.52 -15.74 -0.90
CA ARG A 18 6.37 -16.82 -1.89
C ARG A 18 5.97 -16.24 -3.24
N ARG A 19 5.04 -15.29 -3.23
CA ARG A 19 4.61 -14.61 -4.46
C ARG A 19 5.77 -13.90 -5.17
N VAL A 20 6.64 -13.23 -4.40
CA VAL A 20 7.84 -12.60 -4.95
C VAL A 20 8.81 -13.66 -5.51
N GLY A 21 9.02 -14.76 -4.79
CA GLY A 21 9.83 -15.88 -5.25
C GLY A 21 9.29 -16.54 -6.52
N ASP A 22 7.97 -16.69 -6.65
CA ASP A 22 7.32 -17.24 -7.85
C ASP A 22 7.58 -16.36 -9.07
N ILE A 23 7.48 -15.03 -8.92
CA ILE A 23 7.80 -14.06 -10.00
C ILE A 23 9.25 -14.22 -10.46
N VAL A 24 10.19 -14.36 -9.51
CA VAL A 24 11.62 -14.58 -9.81
C VAL A 24 11.84 -15.91 -10.52
N ASN A 25 11.19 -16.97 -10.06
CA ASN A 25 11.29 -18.30 -10.66
C ASN A 25 10.72 -18.36 -12.08
N GLU A 26 9.63 -17.64 -12.35
CA GLU A 26 8.95 -17.63 -13.64
C GLU A 26 9.66 -16.78 -14.69
N LEU A 27 10.18 -15.61 -14.30
CA LEU A 27 10.74 -14.62 -15.23
C LEU A 27 12.27 -14.60 -15.27
N GLY A 28 12.93 -15.17 -14.26
CA GLY A 28 14.34 -14.96 -14.00
C GLY A 28 14.60 -13.63 -13.28
N GLU A 29 15.75 -13.54 -12.61
CA GLU A 29 16.08 -12.47 -11.65
C GLU A 29 16.00 -11.05 -12.25
N SER A 30 16.65 -10.81 -13.39
CA SER A 30 16.68 -9.48 -14.02
C SER A 30 15.30 -9.01 -14.52
N ALA A 31 14.50 -9.92 -15.07
CA ALA A 31 13.16 -9.58 -15.54
C ALA A 31 12.20 -9.37 -14.37
N ALA A 32 12.31 -10.18 -13.32
CA ALA A 32 11.54 -10.02 -12.09
C ALA A 32 11.85 -8.68 -11.40
N GLN A 33 13.12 -8.27 -11.34
CA GLN A 33 13.53 -6.97 -10.82
C GLN A 33 12.81 -5.82 -11.54
N ASN A 34 12.85 -5.81 -12.87
CA ASN A 34 12.19 -4.75 -13.66
C ASN A 34 10.67 -4.73 -13.44
N VAL A 35 10.04 -5.90 -13.33
CA VAL A 35 8.59 -6.01 -13.05
C VAL A 35 8.26 -5.49 -11.66
N ILE A 36 9.06 -5.84 -10.65
CA ILE A 36 8.87 -5.39 -9.28
C ILE A 36 9.08 -3.88 -9.19
N GLU A 37 10.13 -3.34 -9.79
CA GLU A 37 10.39 -1.89 -9.84
C GLU A 37 9.22 -1.12 -10.46
N LEU A 38 8.76 -1.55 -11.63
CA LEU A 38 7.62 -0.93 -12.30
C LEU A 38 6.33 -1.06 -11.48
N ALA A 39 6.12 -2.18 -10.78
CA ALA A 39 4.96 -2.35 -9.91
C ALA A 39 5.02 -1.40 -8.71
N LEU A 40 6.20 -1.19 -8.12
CA LEU A 40 6.38 -0.25 -7.01
C LEU A 40 6.16 1.19 -7.43
N GLU A 41 6.61 1.56 -8.62
CA GLU A 41 6.39 2.90 -9.17
C GLU A 41 4.89 3.17 -9.37
N GLN A 42 4.17 2.21 -9.94
CA GLN A 42 2.71 2.27 -10.10
C GLN A 42 1.98 2.31 -8.76
N LEU A 43 2.43 1.54 -7.77
CA LEU A 43 1.85 1.54 -6.42
C LEU A 43 2.06 2.88 -5.72
N ALA A 44 3.26 3.47 -5.81
CA ALA A 44 3.55 4.79 -5.26
C ALA A 44 2.68 5.87 -5.92
N GLY A 45 2.50 5.79 -7.24
CA GLY A 45 1.60 6.67 -7.98
C GLY A 45 0.15 6.54 -7.54
N ALA A 46 -0.37 5.31 -7.45
CA ALA A 46 -1.74 5.05 -7.01
C ALA A 46 -2.00 5.48 -5.56
N LEU A 47 -1.03 5.27 -4.66
CA LEU A 47 -1.10 5.73 -3.28
C LEU A 47 -1.18 7.26 -3.20
N THR A 48 -0.33 7.95 -3.94
CA THR A 48 -0.33 9.43 -4.02
C THR A 48 -1.65 9.95 -4.59
N ALA A 49 -2.12 9.39 -5.70
CA ALA A 49 -3.39 9.78 -6.31
C ALA A 49 -4.59 9.56 -5.38
N THR A 50 -4.58 8.46 -4.61
CA THR A 50 -5.59 8.20 -3.58
C THR A 50 -5.57 9.28 -2.50
N ASP A 51 -4.40 9.62 -1.96
CA ASP A 51 -4.26 10.63 -0.90
C ASP A 51 -4.70 12.02 -1.37
N GLU A 52 -4.32 12.40 -2.58
CA GLU A 52 -4.70 13.67 -3.19
C GLU A 52 -6.20 13.75 -3.48
N ALA A 53 -6.82 12.70 -4.00
CA ALA A 53 -8.26 12.65 -4.24
C ALA A 53 -9.04 12.81 -2.92
N LEU A 54 -8.60 12.13 -1.85
CA LEU A 54 -9.16 12.31 -0.51
C LEU A 54 -8.97 13.73 0.02
N ALA A 55 -7.81 14.36 -0.23
CA ALA A 55 -7.55 15.74 0.17
C ALA A 55 -8.47 16.74 -0.54
N ARG A 56 -8.88 16.44 -1.78
CA ARG A 56 -9.85 17.24 -2.57
C ARG A 56 -11.31 16.89 -2.27
N GLY A 57 -11.58 15.89 -1.44
CA GLY A 57 -12.94 15.39 -1.19
C GLY A 57 -13.55 14.58 -2.35
N ASP A 58 -12.73 14.19 -3.33
CA ASP A 58 -13.14 13.36 -4.45
C ASP A 58 -13.15 11.88 -4.05
N LEU A 59 -14.25 11.45 -3.43
CA LEU A 59 -14.39 10.08 -2.94
C LEU A 59 -14.43 9.05 -4.08
N ALA A 60 -15.02 9.39 -5.22
CA ALA A 60 -15.10 8.47 -6.36
C ALA A 60 -13.72 8.26 -7.01
N GLY A 61 -12.93 9.32 -7.16
CA GLY A 61 -11.54 9.20 -7.58
C GLY A 61 -10.70 8.41 -6.56
N ALA A 62 -10.88 8.70 -5.27
CA ALA A 62 -10.17 8.01 -4.20
C ALA A 62 -10.45 6.50 -4.19
N THR A 63 -11.71 6.07 -4.34
CA THR A 63 -12.03 4.63 -4.41
C THR A 63 -11.48 3.98 -5.67
N GLY A 64 -11.53 4.67 -6.82
CA GLY A 64 -10.93 4.15 -8.06
C GLY A 64 -9.42 3.93 -7.93
N HIS A 65 -8.69 4.89 -7.36
CA HIS A 65 -7.25 4.77 -7.13
C HIS A 65 -6.91 3.74 -6.05
N ALA A 66 -7.69 3.65 -4.97
CA ALA A 66 -7.50 2.67 -3.91
C ALA A 66 -7.78 1.23 -4.39
N ASP A 67 -8.78 1.04 -5.24
CA ASP A 67 -9.08 -0.24 -5.86
C ASP A 67 -7.96 -0.70 -6.83
N GLN A 68 -7.41 0.22 -7.64
CA GLN A 68 -6.21 -0.03 -8.42
C GLN A 68 -5.00 -0.39 -7.52
N LEU A 69 -4.77 0.38 -6.46
CA LEU A 69 -3.71 0.15 -5.49
C LEU A 69 -3.84 -1.25 -4.86
N SER A 70 -5.05 -1.66 -4.51
CA SER A 70 -5.36 -2.97 -3.95
C SER A 70 -4.94 -4.12 -4.89
N ARG A 71 -5.36 -4.04 -6.16
CA ARG A 71 -5.02 -5.05 -7.16
C ARG A 71 -3.52 -5.17 -7.40
N LEU A 72 -2.84 -4.05 -7.61
CA LEU A 72 -1.39 -4.03 -7.82
C LEU A 72 -0.66 -4.61 -6.61
N ALA A 73 -1.08 -4.22 -5.40
CA ALA A 73 -0.47 -4.68 -4.17
C ALA A 73 -0.63 -6.19 -4.00
N TRP A 74 -1.81 -6.72 -4.29
CA TRP A 74 -2.08 -8.14 -4.25
C TRP A 74 -1.24 -8.94 -5.26
N GLN A 75 -1.08 -8.44 -6.49
CA GLN A 75 -0.33 -9.12 -7.56
C GLN A 75 1.14 -9.41 -7.18
N ILE A 76 1.78 -8.49 -6.45
CA ILE A 76 3.18 -8.62 -6.01
C ILE A 76 3.33 -9.12 -4.56
N GLY A 77 2.22 -9.44 -3.88
CA GLY A 77 2.22 -10.03 -2.54
C GLY A 77 2.20 -9.04 -1.37
N LEU A 78 1.91 -7.75 -1.58
CA LEU A 78 1.73 -6.75 -0.51
C LEU A 78 0.34 -6.84 0.16
N LEU A 79 0.07 -7.95 0.83
CA LEU A 79 -1.26 -8.29 1.35
C LEU A 79 -1.82 -7.25 2.33
N SER A 80 -1.00 -6.70 3.23
CA SER A 80 -1.44 -5.65 4.16
C SER A 80 -1.86 -4.37 3.43
N LEU A 81 -1.13 -3.98 2.39
CA LEU A 81 -1.45 -2.78 1.61
C LEU A 81 -2.75 -2.99 0.82
N ALA A 82 -2.92 -4.16 0.21
CA ALA A 82 -4.14 -4.52 -0.50
C ALA A 82 -5.37 -4.47 0.43
N GLY A 83 -5.26 -5.05 1.63
CA GLY A 83 -6.34 -5.03 2.62
C GLY A 83 -6.74 -3.62 3.04
N VAL A 84 -5.77 -2.76 3.39
CA VAL A 84 -6.07 -1.39 3.84
C VAL A 84 -6.63 -0.52 2.72
N ALA A 85 -6.23 -0.75 1.47
CA ALA A 85 -6.81 -0.08 0.32
C ALA A 85 -8.29 -0.48 0.11
N MET A 86 -8.64 -1.75 0.29
CA MET A 86 -10.04 -2.21 0.31
C MET A 86 -10.85 -1.64 1.48
N ASP A 87 -10.24 -1.55 2.67
CA ASP A 87 -10.87 -0.91 3.83
C ASP A 87 -11.25 0.55 3.52
N LEU A 88 -10.43 1.26 2.74
CA LEU A 88 -10.69 2.64 2.33
C LEU A 88 -11.92 2.72 1.41
N CYS A 89 -12.00 1.85 0.40
CA CYS A 89 -13.17 1.76 -0.47
C CYS A 89 -14.45 1.52 0.34
N ALA A 90 -14.42 0.55 1.27
CA ALA A 90 -15.56 0.24 2.11
C ALA A 90 -15.94 1.40 3.07
N CYS A 91 -14.97 2.17 3.56
CA CYS A 91 -15.24 3.36 4.37
C CYS A 91 -15.85 4.50 3.55
N ALA A 92 -15.37 4.71 2.32
CA ALA A 92 -15.89 5.74 1.43
C ALA A 92 -17.37 5.45 1.08
N GLU A 93 -17.73 4.20 0.82
CA GLU A 93 -19.13 3.80 0.57
C GLU A 93 -20.06 4.05 1.77
N ARG A 94 -19.56 3.89 3.00
CA ARG A 94 -20.32 4.14 4.23
C ARG A 94 -20.50 5.62 4.57
N HIS A 95 -19.84 6.52 3.85
CA HIS A 95 -19.90 7.97 4.07
C HIS A 95 -19.57 8.38 5.52
N ASP A 96 -18.68 7.65 6.19
CA ASP A 96 -18.21 7.96 7.54
C ASP A 96 -16.85 8.71 7.45
N PRO A 97 -16.85 10.04 7.63
CA PRO A 97 -15.63 10.84 7.49
C PRO A 97 -14.59 10.53 8.58
N GLY A 98 -15.00 10.08 9.76
CA GLY A 98 -14.09 9.71 10.85
C GLY A 98 -13.37 8.40 10.54
N ALA A 99 -14.11 7.38 10.09
CA ALA A 99 -13.54 6.13 9.63
C ALA A 99 -12.62 6.34 8.42
N LEU A 100 -13.04 7.18 7.46
CA LEU A 100 -12.24 7.48 6.28
C LEU A 100 -10.91 8.16 6.63
N ALA A 101 -10.91 9.14 7.54
CA ALA A 101 -9.69 9.79 8.00
C ALA A 101 -8.74 8.82 8.71
N ALA A 102 -9.28 7.92 9.55
CA ALA A 102 -8.50 6.90 10.23
C ALA A 102 -7.86 5.91 9.23
N VAL A 103 -8.63 5.44 8.24
CA VAL A 103 -8.13 4.51 7.23
C VAL A 103 -7.15 5.18 6.27
N ARG A 104 -7.37 6.43 5.87
CA ARG A 104 -6.39 7.21 5.09
C ARG A 104 -5.03 7.27 5.81
N ALA A 105 -5.04 7.64 7.09
CA ALA A 105 -3.81 7.69 7.88
C ALA A 105 -3.13 6.31 7.99
N ARG A 106 -3.91 5.25 8.12
CA ARG A 106 -3.41 3.86 8.12
C ARG A 106 -2.80 3.47 6.78
N LEU A 107 -3.47 3.82 5.67
CA LEU A 107 -3.03 3.55 4.30
C LEU A 107 -1.64 4.16 4.05
N MET A 108 -1.43 5.41 4.44
CA MET A 108 -0.13 6.08 4.27
C MET A 108 0.99 5.40 5.08
N ARG A 109 0.72 4.99 6.33
CA ARG A 109 1.71 4.28 7.15
C ARG A 109 2.05 2.90 6.57
N VAL A 110 1.05 2.15 6.13
CA VAL A 110 1.23 0.80 5.56
C VAL A 110 1.88 0.89 4.18
N GLY A 111 1.45 1.81 3.32
CA GLY A 111 2.00 2.03 1.99
C GLY A 111 3.49 2.35 2.03
N ASN A 112 3.88 3.39 2.77
CA ASN A 112 5.29 3.79 2.90
C ASN A 112 6.18 2.63 3.38
N ARG A 113 5.70 1.83 4.34
CA ARG A 113 6.47 0.67 4.86
C ARG A 113 6.46 -0.53 3.91
N SER A 114 5.38 -0.74 3.18
CA SER A 114 5.24 -1.88 2.27
C SER A 114 6.18 -1.75 1.07
N LEU A 115 6.27 -0.54 0.51
CA LEU A 115 7.15 -0.24 -0.62
C LEU A 115 8.63 -0.42 -0.26
N THR A 116 9.05 -0.02 0.96
CA THR A 116 10.41 -0.31 1.43
C THR A 116 10.63 -1.79 1.70
N ALA A 117 9.69 -2.45 2.38
CA ALA A 117 9.87 -3.82 2.86
C ALA A 117 9.92 -4.88 1.75
N ILE A 118 9.31 -4.63 0.59
CA ILE A 118 9.38 -5.55 -0.54
C ILE A 118 10.69 -5.43 -1.31
N TRP A 119 11.31 -4.24 -1.35
CA TRP A 119 12.65 -4.07 -1.91
C TRP A 119 13.69 -4.87 -1.10
N ASP A 120 13.66 -4.73 0.24
CA ASP A 120 14.56 -5.47 1.13
C ASP A 120 14.38 -7.00 1.02
N ARG A 121 13.14 -7.45 0.79
CA ARG A 121 12.79 -8.89 0.74
C ARG A 121 12.97 -9.53 -0.62
N ALA A 122 12.94 -8.74 -1.70
CA ALA A 122 13.24 -9.24 -3.03
C ALA A 122 14.72 -9.62 -3.16
N GLY A 123 15.58 -9.20 -2.22
CA GLY A 123 17.01 -9.58 -2.20
C GLY A 123 17.79 -8.99 -3.38
N ILE A 124 17.25 -7.94 -3.99
CA ILE A 124 17.82 -7.28 -5.17
C ILE A 124 18.78 -6.20 -4.67
N GLY A 125 20.00 -6.62 -4.32
CA GLY A 125 21.07 -5.76 -3.83
C GLY A 125 22.42 -6.45 -3.88
#